data_AF-A0A8J5CXC8-F1
#
_entry.id   AF-A0A8J5CXC8-F1
#
_cell.length_a   1.000
_cell.length_b   1.000
_cell.length_c   1.000
_cell.angle_alpha   90.00
_cell.angle_beta   90.00
_cell.angle_gamma   90.00
#
_symmetry.space_group_name_H-M   'P 1'
#
loop_
_entity.id
_entity.type
_entity.pdbx_description
1 polymer ?
#
loop_
_entity_poly.entity_id
_entity_poly.type
_entity_poly.pdbx_seq_one_letter_code
_entity_poly.pdbx_strand_id
1 'polypeptide(L)'
;MARSTRKQTELFLLAQPLEALSQIVLPTGEDVLRRLFCHGSNSKDNRKAVIDEVVRVWERAHIPVVPLRSIMKKLETLVGKYEVRKKAKKRQSEGDKVSDALLQGHLASLFDIAAPATSSSMIHLKQKDKDFLDDQRGQRKMVMSTVDKESMAKESRKHERLAAERRRKEKELAETLERGEMIELVTGSSATAECADSSTSSSNTNSSARGSAAASASRPKRLKITKEVAAAADRVKLTSREAHHVFSAIAADQGVLSSSTSSIRRHRKVLRKETAEAAVKDYRNQVQEHDAALILHWDGKLLPGSESQGHVDRLAIVVNSPSLEGEKFLAIPALPSGTGEAMASKVEETIRHWKFEDRVGGLCFDTTASNTGVHVAHSSNRS
;
A
#
# COMPACT_ATOMS: atom_id res chain seq x y z
N MET A 1 50.96 -2.04 -27.77
CA MET A 1 50.55 -0.68 -27.36
C MET A 1 49.40 -0.77 -26.36
N ALA A 2 49.68 -0.29 -25.13
CA ALA A 2 48.78 0.10 -24.03
C ALA A 2 47.40 -0.60 -23.84
N ARG A 3 47.38 -1.80 -23.23
CA ARG A 3 46.24 -2.22 -22.37
C ARG A 3 46.46 -1.63 -20.98
N SER A 4 46.16 -0.33 -20.84
CA SER A 4 46.59 0.49 -19.70
C SER A 4 45.61 0.45 -18.51
N THR A 5 46.05 -0.16 -17.41
CA THR A 5 45.97 0.38 -16.03
C THR A 5 44.63 0.92 -15.50
N ARG A 6 43.52 0.18 -15.61
CA ARG A 6 42.29 0.46 -14.81
C ARG A 6 41.77 -0.69 -13.94
N LYS A 7 42.41 -1.87 -13.98
CA LYS A 7 42.02 -3.04 -13.17
C LYS A 7 42.52 -3.00 -11.71
N GLN A 8 43.25 -1.95 -11.31
CA GLN A 8 43.89 -1.83 -9.99
C GLN A 8 43.65 -0.47 -9.31
N THR A 9 42.53 0.21 -9.59
CA THR A 9 42.18 1.38 -8.77
C THR A 9 41.53 0.89 -7.49
N GLU A 10 42.32 0.75 -6.42
CA GLU A 10 41.78 0.53 -5.07
C GLU A 10 40.80 1.66 -4.73
N LEU A 11 39.54 1.29 -4.59
CA LEU A 11 38.50 2.22 -4.16
C LEU A 11 38.63 2.38 -2.64
N PHE A 12 38.62 3.62 -2.15
CA PHE A 12 38.73 3.90 -0.72
C PHE A 12 37.67 3.10 0.06
N LEU A 13 38.06 2.31 1.06
CA LEU A 13 37.17 1.44 1.86
C LEU A 13 36.36 0.38 1.09
N LEU A 14 36.68 0.11 -0.19
CA LEU A 14 36.02 -0.92 -0.98
C LEU A 14 37.09 -1.87 -1.56
N ALA A 15 36.78 -3.17 -1.66
CA ALA A 15 37.63 -4.11 -2.38
C ALA A 15 37.68 -3.80 -3.90
N GLN A 16 38.38 -4.63 -4.66
CA GLN A 16 38.56 -4.44 -6.12
C GLN A 16 37.22 -4.27 -6.87
N PRO A 17 37.14 -3.45 -7.92
CA PRO A 17 35.91 -3.27 -8.69
C PRO A 17 35.26 -4.58 -9.15
N LEU A 18 33.94 -4.64 -9.17
CA LEU A 18 33.18 -5.87 -9.43
C LEU A 18 32.50 -5.82 -10.81
N GLU A 19 32.82 -6.79 -11.67
CA GLU A 19 32.30 -6.87 -13.06
C GLU A 19 30.85 -7.37 -13.15
N ALA A 20 30.35 -8.12 -12.15
CA ALA A 20 28.95 -8.57 -12.06
C ALA A 20 28.60 -8.96 -10.62
N LEU A 21 27.34 -8.77 -10.22
CA LEU A 21 26.83 -9.21 -8.92
C LEU A 21 26.69 -10.73 -8.86
N SER A 22 26.90 -11.28 -7.66
CA SER A 22 26.64 -12.68 -7.38
C SER A 22 25.18 -13.02 -7.68
N GLN A 23 24.97 -14.15 -8.35
CA GLN A 23 23.64 -14.66 -8.70
C GLN A 23 23.15 -15.74 -7.73
N ILE A 24 23.95 -16.07 -6.71
CA ILE A 24 23.71 -17.14 -5.74
C ILE A 24 23.54 -16.63 -4.31
N VAL A 25 23.86 -15.36 -4.06
CA VAL A 25 23.79 -14.70 -2.74
C VAL A 25 23.25 -13.29 -2.95
N LEU A 26 22.49 -12.75 -2.00
CA LEU A 26 22.01 -11.37 -2.09
C LEU A 26 23.17 -10.38 -1.95
N PRO A 27 23.17 -9.23 -2.65
CA PRO A 27 24.31 -8.31 -2.65
C PRO A 27 24.46 -7.51 -1.34
N THR A 28 25.71 -7.29 -0.90
CA THR A 28 26.06 -6.35 0.18
C THR A 28 25.99 -4.90 -0.29
N GLY A 29 26.02 -3.94 0.64
CA GLY A 29 26.24 -2.53 0.28
C GLY A 29 27.57 -2.32 -0.46
N GLU A 30 28.60 -3.07 -0.09
CA GLU A 30 29.91 -3.07 -0.74
C GLU A 30 29.83 -3.53 -2.20
N ASP A 31 29.17 -4.65 -2.47
CA ASP A 31 29.03 -5.23 -3.81
C ASP A 31 28.34 -4.25 -4.76
N VAL A 32 27.28 -3.59 -4.28
CA VAL A 32 26.52 -2.60 -5.05
C VAL A 32 27.41 -1.40 -5.41
N LEU A 33 28.22 -0.90 -4.48
CA LEU A 33 29.14 0.21 -4.75
C LEU A 33 30.30 -0.21 -5.67
N ARG A 34 30.90 -1.39 -5.44
CA ARG A 34 31.97 -1.95 -6.28
C ARG A 34 31.50 -2.13 -7.72
N ARG A 35 30.25 -2.55 -7.90
CA ARG A 35 29.60 -2.69 -9.19
C ARG A 35 29.33 -1.32 -9.85
N LEU A 36 28.82 -0.36 -9.08
CA LEU A 36 28.55 1.00 -9.56
C LEU A 36 29.82 1.71 -10.04
N PHE A 37 30.91 1.63 -9.27
CA PHE A 37 32.16 2.33 -9.58
C PHE A 37 33.08 1.60 -10.57
N CYS A 38 32.73 0.39 -11.01
CA CYS A 38 33.52 -0.42 -11.94
C CYS A 38 33.85 0.31 -13.26
N HIS A 39 32.90 1.09 -13.80
CA HIS A 39 33.06 1.79 -15.07
C HIS A 39 33.48 3.27 -14.90
N GLY A 40 33.72 3.74 -13.68
CA GLY A 40 34.18 5.11 -13.39
C GLY A 40 33.15 6.23 -13.66
N SER A 41 31.95 5.90 -14.15
CA SER A 41 30.86 6.85 -14.40
C SER A 41 29.75 6.67 -13.37
N ASN A 42 29.53 7.66 -12.50
CA ASN A 42 28.41 7.69 -11.55
C ASN A 42 27.18 8.37 -12.19
N SER A 43 26.84 8.01 -13.43
CA SER A 43 25.67 8.57 -14.14
C SER A 43 24.36 7.99 -13.61
N LYS A 44 23.25 8.71 -13.83
CA LYS A 44 21.90 8.22 -13.49
C LYS A 44 21.59 6.89 -14.19
N ASP A 45 22.01 6.74 -15.44
CA ASP A 45 21.78 5.52 -16.22
C ASP A 45 22.56 4.33 -15.66
N ASN A 46 23.81 4.55 -15.22
CA ASN A 46 24.60 3.49 -14.58
C ASN A 46 24.00 3.08 -13.23
N ARG A 47 23.53 4.03 -12.41
CA ARG A 47 22.81 3.71 -11.16
C ARG A 47 21.59 2.85 -11.43
N LYS A 48 20.81 3.19 -12.46
CA LYS A 48 19.63 2.41 -12.85
C LYS A 48 20.01 1.00 -13.30
N ALA A 49 21.02 0.86 -14.15
CA ALA A 49 21.50 -0.44 -14.61
C ALA A 49 21.96 -1.36 -13.46
N VAL A 50 22.68 -0.81 -12.48
CA VAL A 50 23.11 -1.53 -11.28
C VAL A 50 21.91 -1.95 -10.43
N ILE A 51 20.93 -1.07 -10.25
CA ILE A 51 19.72 -1.40 -9.50
C ILE A 51 18.92 -2.49 -10.20
N ASP A 52 18.79 -2.44 -11.54
CA ASP A 52 18.10 -3.47 -12.31
C ASP A 52 18.81 -4.83 -12.17
N GLU A 53 20.14 -4.83 -12.03
CA GLU A 53 20.92 -6.04 -11.73
C GLU A 53 20.69 -6.55 -10.30
N VAL A 54 20.65 -5.65 -9.32
CA VAL A 54 20.30 -5.98 -7.92
C VAL A 54 18.91 -6.59 -7.86
N VAL A 55 17.90 -5.96 -8.47
CA VAL A 55 16.52 -6.43 -8.48
C VAL A 55 16.44 -7.84 -9.07
N ARG A 56 17.14 -8.12 -10.17
CA ARG A 56 17.21 -9.47 -10.77
C ARG A 56 17.75 -10.53 -9.80
N VAL A 57 18.76 -10.21 -9.00
CA VAL A 57 19.30 -11.13 -7.97
C VAL A 57 18.26 -11.42 -6.89
N TRP A 58 17.49 -10.41 -6.47
CA TRP A 58 16.44 -10.55 -5.47
C TRP A 58 15.19 -11.29 -6.00
N GLU A 59 14.81 -11.06 -7.25
CA GLU A 59 13.74 -11.80 -7.94
C GLU A 59 14.07 -13.29 -8.04
N ARG A 60 15.33 -13.62 -8.30
CA ARG A 60 15.83 -15.01 -8.31
C ARG A 60 15.74 -15.69 -6.94
N ALA A 61 15.81 -14.91 -5.85
CA ALA A 61 15.58 -15.40 -4.49
C ALA A 61 14.10 -15.55 -4.14
N HIS A 62 13.18 -15.22 -5.05
CA HIS A 62 11.73 -15.19 -4.82
C HIS A 62 11.30 -14.28 -3.66
N ILE A 63 12.14 -13.30 -3.28
CA ILE A 63 11.83 -12.37 -2.20
C ILE A 63 11.18 -11.11 -2.80
N PRO A 64 9.97 -10.73 -2.36
CA PRO A 64 9.33 -9.50 -2.80
C PRO A 64 10.17 -8.27 -2.43
N VAL A 65 10.35 -7.33 -3.37
CA VAL A 65 11.16 -6.13 -3.18
C VAL A 65 10.33 -4.85 -3.03
N VAL A 66 10.91 -3.81 -2.42
CA VAL A 66 10.31 -2.47 -2.38
C VAL A 66 10.29 -1.79 -3.75
N PRO A 67 9.43 -0.77 -3.98
CA PRO A 67 9.40 -0.05 -5.24
C PRO A 67 10.76 0.54 -5.65
N LEU A 68 11.04 0.56 -6.96
CA LEU A 68 12.32 1.01 -7.54
C LEU A 68 12.79 2.38 -7.03
N ARG A 69 11.87 3.33 -6.84
CA ARG A 69 12.16 4.66 -6.29
C ARG A 69 12.81 4.61 -4.91
N SER A 70 12.38 3.67 -4.06
CA SER A 70 12.89 3.49 -2.70
C SER A 70 14.28 2.86 -2.73
N ILE A 71 14.50 1.91 -3.65
CA ILE A 71 15.81 1.30 -3.89
C ILE A 71 16.81 2.36 -4.38
N MET A 72 16.39 3.21 -5.32
CA MET A 72 17.21 4.29 -5.86
C MET A 72 17.58 5.31 -4.78
N LYS A 73 16.63 5.74 -3.95
CA LYS A 73 16.91 6.62 -2.81
C LYS A 73 17.88 5.99 -1.81
N LYS A 74 17.77 4.67 -1.57
CA LYS A 74 18.69 3.92 -0.70
C LYS A 74 20.11 3.90 -1.28
N LEU A 75 20.24 3.67 -2.60
CA LEU A 75 21.54 3.73 -3.29
C LEU A 75 22.14 5.13 -3.23
N GLU A 76 21.35 6.18 -3.50
CA GLU A 76 21.81 7.57 -3.43
C GLU A 76 22.33 7.95 -2.04
N THR A 77 21.63 7.50 -0.99
CA THR A 77 22.04 7.71 0.39
C THR A 77 23.36 6.99 0.69
N LEU A 78 23.52 5.75 0.20
CA LEU A 78 24.74 4.97 0.37
C LEU A 78 25.93 5.61 -0.37
N VAL A 79 25.72 6.05 -1.61
CA VAL A 79 26.72 6.77 -2.42
C VAL A 79 27.12 8.08 -1.75
N GLY A 80 26.16 8.86 -1.24
CA GLY A 80 26.45 10.11 -0.54
C GLY A 80 27.30 9.91 0.72
N LYS A 81 26.97 8.92 1.55
CA LYS A 81 27.77 8.55 2.74
C LYS A 81 29.20 8.17 2.35
N TYR A 82 29.34 7.37 1.29
CA TYR A 82 30.63 6.95 0.77
C TYR A 82 31.47 8.14 0.24
N GLU A 83 30.87 9.03 -0.54
CA GLU A 83 31.56 10.18 -1.13
C GLU A 83 32.05 11.19 -0.08
N VAL A 84 31.26 11.43 0.97
CA VAL A 84 31.66 12.29 2.10
C VAL A 84 32.92 11.74 2.77
N ARG A 85 32.95 10.44 3.07
CA ARG A 85 34.12 9.79 3.70
C ARG A 85 35.31 9.74 2.75
N LYS A 86 35.08 9.46 1.46
CA LYS A 86 36.13 9.49 0.43
C LYS A 86 36.82 10.85 0.34
N LYS A 87 36.08 11.96 0.49
CA LYS A 87 36.65 13.32 0.54
C LYS A 87 37.44 13.58 1.83
N ALA A 88 37.03 12.97 2.94
CA ALA A 88 37.69 13.06 4.23
C ALA A 88 38.93 12.15 4.39
N LYS A 89 39.26 11.31 3.41
CA LYS A 89 40.39 10.33 3.42
C LYS A 89 41.73 10.88 3.91
N LYS A 90 42.01 12.18 3.73
CA LYS A 90 43.27 12.82 4.14
C LYS A 90 43.29 13.30 5.60
N ARG A 91 42.14 13.29 6.29
CA ARG A 91 42.01 13.70 7.70
C ARG A 91 42.12 12.46 8.57
N GLN A 92 42.96 12.50 9.61
CA GLN A 92 43.26 11.35 10.48
C GLN A 92 42.86 11.63 11.94
N SER A 93 41.65 12.16 12.18
CA SER A 93 41.16 12.27 13.56
C SER A 93 40.69 10.91 14.09
N GLU A 94 40.69 10.71 15.41
CA GLU A 94 40.14 9.50 16.03
C GLU A 94 38.64 9.32 15.71
N GLY A 95 37.88 10.43 15.61
CA GLY A 95 36.48 10.40 15.19
C GLY A 95 36.28 9.93 13.74
N ASP A 96 37.26 10.17 12.87
CA ASP A 96 37.25 9.67 11.49
C ASP A 96 37.43 8.16 11.43
N LYS A 97 38.32 7.59 12.25
CA LYS A 97 38.53 6.13 12.32
C LYS A 97 37.27 5.39 12.77
N VAL A 98 36.57 5.92 13.77
CA VAL A 98 35.29 5.36 14.24
C VAL A 98 34.22 5.42 13.15
N SER A 99 34.15 6.56 12.45
CA SER A 99 33.20 6.75 11.34
C SER A 99 33.47 5.84 10.14
N ASP A 100 34.74 5.57 9.83
CA ASP A 100 35.15 4.65 8.77
C ASP A 100 34.83 3.20 9.14
N ALA A 101 35.07 2.79 10.38
CA ALA A 101 34.69 1.47 10.88
C ALA A 101 33.16 1.27 10.83
N LEU A 102 32.38 2.29 11.20
CA LEU A 102 30.92 2.26 11.11
C LEU A 102 30.45 2.12 9.65
N LEU A 103 31.05 2.88 8.73
CA LEU A 103 30.74 2.78 7.30
C LEU A 103 31.08 1.38 6.76
N GLN A 104 32.22 0.81 7.16
CA GLN A 104 32.65 -0.51 6.72
C GLN A 104 31.71 -1.61 7.22
N GLY A 105 31.21 -1.50 8.46
CA GLY A 105 30.14 -2.38 8.97
C GLY A 105 28.84 -2.25 8.17
N HIS A 106 28.44 -1.03 7.81
CA HIS A 106 27.27 -0.81 6.96
C HIS A 106 27.47 -1.32 5.52
N LEU A 107 28.68 -1.25 4.97
CA LEU A 107 29.01 -1.77 3.64
C LEU A 107 29.01 -3.31 3.61
N ALA A 108 29.51 -3.96 4.66
CA ALA A 108 29.49 -5.41 4.79
C ALA A 108 28.06 -5.97 4.99
N SER A 109 27.14 -5.14 5.49
CA SER A 109 25.74 -5.52 5.68
C SER A 109 24.99 -5.74 4.36
N LEU A 110 23.88 -6.49 4.43
CA LEU A 110 22.99 -6.74 3.30
C LEU A 110 22.45 -5.42 2.72
N PHE A 111 22.49 -5.27 1.39
CA PHE A 111 21.76 -4.19 0.73
C PHE A 111 20.26 -4.54 0.67
N ASP A 112 19.60 -4.47 1.83
CA ASP A 112 18.26 -5.00 2.02
C ASP A 112 17.21 -4.19 1.24
N ILE A 113 16.60 -4.80 0.23
CA ILE A 113 15.49 -4.21 -0.53
C ILE A 113 14.20 -5.02 -0.39
N ALA A 114 14.11 -5.87 0.62
CA ALA A 114 12.92 -6.67 0.87
C ALA A 114 11.70 -5.76 1.15
N ALA A 115 10.53 -6.15 0.64
CA ALA A 115 9.27 -5.48 0.94
C ALA A 115 8.99 -5.50 2.45
N PRO A 116 8.14 -4.60 2.98
CA PRO A 116 7.76 -4.64 4.39
C PRO A 116 7.09 -5.96 4.77
N ALA A 117 7.32 -6.46 6.00
CA ALA A 117 6.70 -7.68 6.54
C ALA A 117 5.16 -7.68 6.47
N THR A 118 4.56 -6.50 6.56
CA THR A 118 3.10 -6.28 6.46
C THR A 118 2.55 -6.45 5.04
N SER A 119 3.41 -6.51 4.02
CA SER A 119 2.99 -6.64 2.63
C SER A 119 2.39 -8.01 2.37
N SER A 120 1.27 -8.07 1.64
CA SER A 120 0.58 -9.34 1.32
C SER A 120 1.51 -10.36 0.65
N SER A 121 2.44 -9.88 -0.20
CA SER A 121 3.46 -10.71 -0.86
C SER A 121 4.46 -11.33 0.12
N MET A 122 4.85 -10.61 1.19
CA MET A 122 5.77 -11.12 2.20
C MET A 122 5.07 -12.05 3.20
N ILE A 123 3.79 -11.82 3.49
CA ILE A 123 2.96 -12.70 4.34
C ILE A 123 2.89 -14.11 3.74
N HIS A 124 2.71 -14.21 2.42
CA HIS A 124 2.62 -15.47 1.68
C HIS A 124 3.97 -16.08 1.26
N LEU A 125 5.10 -15.47 1.65
CA LEU A 125 6.42 -15.99 1.36
C LEU A 125 6.64 -17.34 2.06
N LYS A 126 7.24 -18.30 1.36
CA LYS A 126 7.49 -19.65 1.91
C LYS A 126 8.45 -19.56 3.08
N GLN A 127 8.33 -20.50 4.02
CA GLN A 127 9.20 -20.52 5.20
C GLN A 127 10.68 -20.63 4.82
N LYS A 128 11.03 -21.47 3.86
CA LYS A 128 12.42 -21.60 3.37
C LYS A 128 13.01 -20.29 2.84
N ASP A 129 12.20 -19.48 2.16
CA ASP A 129 12.64 -18.21 1.59
C ASP A 129 12.75 -17.12 2.69
N LYS A 130 11.93 -17.21 3.74
CA LYS A 130 12.07 -16.40 4.96
C LYS A 130 13.36 -16.74 5.72
N ASP A 131 13.62 -18.03 5.93
CA ASP A 131 14.83 -18.51 6.59
C ASP A 131 16.09 -18.09 5.82
N PHE A 132 16.04 -18.16 4.48
CA PHE A 132 17.10 -17.62 3.61
C PHE A 132 17.30 -16.12 3.81
N LEU A 133 16.24 -15.31 3.77
CA LEU A 133 16.34 -13.86 3.98
C LEU A 133 16.95 -13.51 5.36
N ASP A 134 16.54 -14.22 6.41
CA ASP A 134 17.04 -14.00 7.76
C ASP A 134 18.52 -14.43 7.91
N ASP A 135 18.93 -15.53 7.28
CA ASP A 135 20.34 -15.90 7.17
C ASP A 135 21.16 -14.82 6.43
N GLN A 136 20.62 -14.29 5.31
CA GLN A 136 21.28 -13.24 4.52
C GLN A 136 21.39 -11.89 5.26
N ARG A 137 20.53 -11.63 6.24
CA ARG A 137 20.63 -10.48 7.15
C ARG A 137 21.66 -10.69 8.26
N GLY A 138 21.96 -11.93 8.59
CA GLY A 138 22.88 -12.34 9.65
C GLY A 138 24.20 -12.92 9.12
N GLN A 139 24.36 -14.24 9.24
CA GLN A 139 25.62 -14.95 9.00
C GLN A 139 25.93 -15.22 7.53
N ARG A 140 24.92 -15.16 6.64
CA ARG A 140 25.04 -15.27 5.18
C ARG A 140 25.66 -16.59 4.70
N LYS A 141 25.24 -17.70 5.32
CA LYS A 141 25.76 -19.04 5.00
C LYS A 141 24.97 -19.74 3.90
N MET A 142 23.68 -19.40 3.75
CA MET A 142 22.83 -20.00 2.73
C MET A 142 23.11 -19.40 1.35
N VAL A 143 22.96 -20.22 0.32
CA VAL A 143 23.11 -19.84 -1.10
C VAL A 143 21.89 -20.31 -1.89
N MET A 144 21.50 -19.55 -2.91
CA MET A 144 20.47 -19.94 -3.87
C MET A 144 21.00 -21.07 -4.75
N SER A 145 20.32 -22.22 -4.75
CA SER A 145 20.64 -23.34 -5.64
C SER A 145 20.13 -23.10 -7.07
N THR A 146 20.46 -24.01 -7.99
CA THR A 146 19.95 -23.98 -9.37
C THR A 146 18.43 -24.11 -9.39
N VAL A 147 17.76 -23.32 -10.25
CA VAL A 147 16.30 -23.24 -10.38
C VAL A 147 15.68 -24.64 -10.54
N ASP A 148 14.86 -25.03 -9.57
CA ASP A 148 14.20 -26.32 -9.55
C ASP A 148 12.92 -26.29 -10.42
N LYS A 149 13.05 -26.73 -11.67
CA LYS A 149 12.00 -26.67 -12.71
C LYS A 149 10.70 -27.35 -12.28
N GLU A 150 10.79 -28.37 -11.42
CA GLU A 150 9.62 -29.11 -10.93
C GLU A 150 8.78 -28.29 -9.96
N SER A 151 9.42 -27.48 -9.11
CA SER A 151 8.73 -26.60 -8.16
C SER A 151 7.94 -25.52 -8.89
N MET A 152 8.56 -24.90 -9.92
CA MET A 152 7.90 -23.91 -10.78
C MET A 152 6.70 -24.50 -11.54
N ALA A 153 6.85 -25.72 -12.09
CA ALA A 153 5.75 -26.40 -12.77
C ALA A 153 4.59 -26.74 -11.82
N LYS A 154 4.88 -27.16 -10.58
CA LYS A 154 3.88 -27.43 -9.55
C LYS A 154 3.13 -26.16 -9.15
N GLU A 155 3.82 -25.03 -9.03
CA GLU A 155 3.20 -23.74 -8.68
C GLU A 155 2.38 -23.15 -9.82
N SER A 156 2.87 -23.23 -11.05
CA SER A 156 2.12 -22.82 -12.24
C SER A 156 0.81 -23.61 -12.36
N ARG A 157 0.86 -24.94 -12.21
CA ARG A 157 -0.34 -25.80 -12.18
C ARG A 157 -1.29 -25.45 -11.04
N LYS A 158 -0.78 -25.14 -9.85
CA LYS A 158 -1.60 -24.71 -8.71
C LYS A 158 -2.28 -23.36 -8.99
N HIS A 159 -1.57 -22.41 -9.57
CA HIS A 159 -2.10 -21.09 -9.92
C HIS A 159 -3.17 -21.20 -11.02
N GLU A 160 -2.91 -22.01 -12.04
CA GLU A 160 -3.87 -22.29 -13.11
C GLU A 160 -5.15 -22.97 -12.58
N ARG A 161 -5.01 -23.95 -11.67
CA ARG A 161 -6.15 -24.59 -11.00
C ARG A 161 -6.99 -23.58 -10.22
N LEU A 162 -6.35 -22.69 -9.46
CA LEU A 162 -7.04 -21.65 -8.68
C LEU A 162 -7.72 -20.60 -9.58
N ALA A 163 -7.11 -20.24 -10.71
CA ALA A 163 -7.68 -19.34 -11.69
C ALA A 163 -8.90 -19.96 -12.40
N ALA A 164 -8.81 -21.24 -12.77
CA ALA A 164 -9.93 -21.98 -13.36
C ALA A 164 -11.11 -22.13 -12.37
N GLU A 165 -10.83 -22.39 -11.09
CA GLU A 165 -11.85 -22.47 -10.05
C GLU A 165 -12.52 -21.10 -9.83
N ARG A 166 -11.75 -20.01 -9.85
CA ARG A 166 -12.30 -18.64 -9.77
C ARG A 166 -13.22 -18.36 -10.95
N ARG A 167 -12.79 -18.69 -12.17
CA ARG A 167 -13.59 -18.49 -13.39
C ARG A 167 -14.88 -19.33 -13.37
N ARG A 168 -14.83 -20.54 -12.82
CA ARG A 168 -16.01 -21.39 -12.63
C ARG A 168 -17.00 -20.75 -11.64
N LYS A 169 -16.52 -20.26 -10.50
CA LYS A 169 -17.35 -19.57 -9.50
C LYS A 169 -17.94 -18.26 -10.03
N GLU A 170 -17.19 -17.51 -10.82
CA GLU A 170 -17.69 -16.28 -11.46
C GLU A 170 -18.78 -16.58 -12.49
N LYS A 171 -18.62 -17.66 -13.28
CA LYS A 171 -19.65 -18.09 -14.23
C LYS A 171 -20.92 -18.58 -13.54
N GLU A 172 -20.78 -19.38 -12.47
CA GLU A 172 -21.90 -19.85 -11.64
C GLU A 172 -22.64 -18.69 -10.95
N LEU A 173 -21.89 -17.68 -10.48
CA LEU A 173 -22.47 -16.46 -9.92
C LEU A 173 -23.21 -15.62 -10.97
N ALA A 174 -22.71 -15.57 -12.19
CA ALA A 174 -23.37 -14.87 -13.29
C ALA A 174 -24.66 -15.58 -13.74
N GLU A 175 -24.63 -16.90 -13.91
CA GLU A 175 -25.79 -17.71 -14.29
C GLU A 175 -26.89 -17.69 -13.20
N THR A 176 -26.52 -17.66 -11.92
CA THR A 176 -27.49 -17.50 -10.81
C THR A 176 -28.09 -16.11 -10.73
N LEU A 177 -27.36 -15.05 -11.10
CA LEU A 177 -27.89 -13.70 -11.20
C LEU A 177 -28.90 -13.55 -12.35
N GLU A 178 -28.63 -14.18 -13.50
CA GLU A 178 -29.53 -14.14 -14.66
C GLU A 178 -30.82 -14.95 -14.45
N ARG A 179 -30.77 -16.03 -13.67
CA ARG A 179 -31.93 -16.90 -13.42
C ARG A 179 -32.92 -16.34 -12.37
N GLY A 180 -32.58 -15.26 -11.67
CA GLY A 180 -33.45 -14.62 -10.68
C GLY A 180 -33.85 -15.52 -9.50
N GLU A 181 -33.16 -16.65 -9.29
CA GLU A 181 -33.43 -17.59 -8.20
C GLU A 181 -32.67 -17.14 -6.94
N MET A 182 -33.41 -16.80 -5.87
CA MET A 182 -32.83 -16.52 -4.56
C MET A 182 -32.40 -17.84 -3.92
N ILE A 183 -31.13 -18.22 -4.05
CA ILE A 183 -30.59 -19.43 -3.41
C ILE A 183 -29.84 -19.08 -2.11
N GLU A 184 -30.21 -19.79 -1.05
CA GLU A 184 -29.59 -19.80 0.27
C GLU A 184 -28.17 -20.41 0.18
N LEU A 185 -27.15 -19.59 0.46
CA LEU A 185 -25.75 -20.02 0.43
C LEU A 185 -25.41 -20.88 1.66
N VAL A 186 -25.64 -22.18 1.58
CA VAL A 186 -25.01 -23.16 2.46
C VAL A 186 -23.52 -23.18 2.12
N THR A 187 -22.71 -22.56 2.97
CA THR A 187 -21.25 -22.55 2.80
C THR A 187 -20.71 -23.89 3.29
N GLY A 188 -20.35 -24.76 2.35
CA GLY A 188 -19.57 -25.97 2.63
C GLY A 188 -18.17 -25.59 3.13
N SER A 189 -17.84 -26.04 4.35
CA SER A 189 -16.47 -26.04 4.87
C SER A 189 -15.58 -26.90 3.98
N SER A 190 -14.57 -26.28 3.37
CA SER A 190 -13.43 -27.00 2.81
C SER A 190 -12.44 -27.31 3.94
N ALA A 191 -12.71 -28.37 4.69
CA ALA A 191 -11.73 -28.96 5.60
C ALA A 191 -10.73 -29.78 4.77
N THR A 192 -9.47 -29.36 4.77
CA THR A 192 -8.36 -30.21 4.36
C THR A 192 -8.12 -31.24 5.45
N ALA A 193 -8.44 -32.50 5.16
CA ALA A 193 -8.17 -33.64 6.02
C ALA A 193 -6.66 -33.94 6.07
N GLU A 194 -6.11 -34.01 7.27
CA GLU A 194 -4.95 -34.85 7.58
C GLU A 194 -5.45 -36.10 8.31
N CYS A 195 -4.84 -37.24 7.99
CA CYS A 195 -5.28 -38.58 8.32
C CYS A 195 -4.73 -39.08 9.67
N ALA A 196 -5.36 -40.17 10.15
CA ALA A 196 -4.97 -41.10 11.25
C ALA A 196 -5.31 -40.62 12.66
N ASP A 197 -5.81 -41.44 13.60
CA ASP A 197 -6.26 -42.83 13.65
C ASP A 197 -6.97 -42.97 15.02
N SER A 198 -8.07 -43.71 15.10
CA SER A 198 -8.37 -44.68 16.16
C SER A 198 -9.87 -44.99 16.20
N SER A 199 -10.15 -46.23 15.83
CA SER A 199 -11.34 -47.05 16.05
C SER A 199 -12.08 -46.80 17.38
N THR A 200 -13.42 -46.86 17.38
CA THR A 200 -14.20 -47.94 18.04
C THR A 200 -15.71 -47.85 17.73
N SER A 201 -16.22 -49.00 17.30
CA SER A 201 -17.58 -49.54 17.08
C SER A 201 -18.88 -48.75 17.38
N SER A 202 -19.71 -48.71 16.33
CA SER A 202 -21.06 -49.33 16.23
C SER A 202 -22.14 -49.05 17.29
N SER A 203 -23.21 -48.37 16.89
CA SER A 203 -24.56 -48.99 16.90
C SER A 203 -25.56 -48.14 16.10
N ASN A 204 -26.11 -48.77 15.06
CA ASN A 204 -27.31 -48.32 14.36
C ASN A 204 -28.52 -48.53 15.28
N THR A 205 -29.28 -47.48 15.55
CA THR A 205 -30.70 -47.61 15.91
C THR A 205 -31.51 -46.64 15.07
N ASN A 206 -32.07 -47.18 13.98
CA ASN A 206 -33.22 -46.59 13.31
C ASN A 206 -34.44 -46.83 14.21
N SER A 207 -35.01 -45.78 14.78
CA SER A 207 -36.39 -45.78 15.25
C SER A 207 -37.15 -44.64 14.58
N SER A 208 -38.09 -45.02 13.72
CA SER A 208 -39.07 -44.13 13.14
C SER A 208 -40.09 -43.72 14.21
N ALA A 209 -40.38 -42.43 14.31
CA ALA A 209 -41.67 -41.95 14.83
C ALA A 209 -42.02 -40.60 14.20
N ARG A 210 -43.14 -40.61 13.47
CA ARG A 210 -43.85 -39.46 12.88
C ARG A 210 -44.31 -38.50 13.97
N GLY A 211 -44.37 -37.21 13.66
CA GLY A 211 -45.27 -36.29 14.36
C GLY A 211 -44.84 -34.83 14.41
N SER A 212 -45.34 -34.05 13.45
CA SER A 212 -45.76 -32.65 13.60
C SER A 212 -44.83 -31.63 14.28
N ALA A 213 -44.25 -30.74 13.47
CA ALA A 213 -44.63 -29.33 13.41
C ALA A 213 -43.61 -28.60 12.55
N ALA A 214 -44.05 -28.01 11.44
CA ALA A 214 -43.28 -27.01 10.72
C ALA A 214 -43.21 -25.74 11.59
N ALA A 215 -42.33 -25.76 12.60
CA ALA A 215 -41.89 -24.55 13.26
C ALA A 215 -41.07 -23.78 12.22
N SER A 216 -41.59 -22.63 11.78
CA SER A 216 -40.83 -21.68 10.98
C SER A 216 -39.52 -21.38 11.71
N ALA A 217 -38.41 -21.97 11.26
CA ALA A 217 -37.11 -21.74 11.87
C ALA A 217 -36.80 -20.24 11.78
N SER A 218 -36.91 -19.53 12.90
CA SER A 218 -36.62 -18.10 12.95
C SER A 218 -35.15 -17.93 12.56
N ARG A 219 -34.87 -17.17 11.50
CA ARG A 219 -33.49 -16.93 11.05
C ARG A 219 -32.62 -16.53 12.24
N PRO A 220 -31.41 -17.12 12.40
CA PRO A 220 -30.53 -16.79 13.50
C PRO A 220 -30.27 -15.28 13.55
N LYS A 221 -30.42 -14.68 14.74
CA LYS A 221 -30.25 -13.25 14.94
C LYS A 221 -28.81 -12.87 14.59
N ARG A 222 -28.63 -11.84 13.77
CA ARG A 222 -27.32 -11.27 13.42
C ARG A 222 -27.04 -10.04 14.27
N LEU A 223 -25.78 -9.86 14.65
CA LEU A 223 -25.32 -8.65 15.33
C LEU A 223 -25.58 -7.43 14.43
N LYS A 224 -26.43 -6.52 14.89
CA LYS A 224 -26.72 -5.25 14.21
C LYS A 224 -25.61 -4.26 14.53
N ILE A 225 -25.03 -3.68 13.48
CA ILE A 225 -24.06 -2.60 13.63
C ILE A 225 -24.87 -1.32 13.72
N THR A 226 -24.95 -0.70 14.89
CA THR A 226 -25.65 0.58 15.05
C THR A 226 -24.75 1.76 14.69
N LYS A 227 -25.32 2.96 14.62
CA LYS A 227 -24.59 4.20 14.36
C LYS A 227 -23.51 4.45 15.42
N GLU A 228 -23.82 4.18 16.67
CA GLU A 228 -22.94 4.37 17.82
C GLU A 228 -21.74 3.43 17.76
N VAL A 229 -21.99 2.16 17.44
CA VAL A 229 -20.94 1.13 17.29
C VAL A 229 -20.02 1.48 16.12
N ALA A 230 -20.58 1.88 14.99
CA ALA A 230 -19.79 2.32 13.84
C ALA A 230 -18.96 3.58 14.15
N ALA A 231 -19.55 4.56 14.84
CA ALA A 231 -18.86 5.79 15.23
C ALA A 231 -17.73 5.50 16.23
N ALA A 232 -17.92 4.60 17.19
CA ALA A 232 -16.88 4.17 18.12
C ALA A 232 -15.71 3.50 17.37
N ALA A 233 -16.01 2.59 16.43
CA ALA A 233 -14.99 1.96 15.60
C ALA A 233 -14.21 2.97 14.73
N ASP A 234 -14.88 4.03 14.24
CA ASP A 234 -14.26 5.11 13.48
C ASP A 234 -13.32 5.97 14.35
N ARG A 235 -13.73 6.31 15.59
CA ARG A 235 -12.91 7.09 16.54
C ARG A 235 -11.61 6.37 16.92
N VAL A 236 -11.69 5.05 17.10
CA VAL A 236 -10.52 4.19 17.40
C VAL A 236 -9.75 3.81 16.14
N LYS A 237 -10.17 4.30 14.95
CA LYS A 237 -9.53 4.06 13.65
C LYS A 237 -9.43 2.58 13.26
N LEU A 238 -10.38 1.76 13.69
CA LEU A 238 -10.41 0.34 13.36
C LEU A 238 -10.63 0.12 11.86
N THR A 239 -9.81 -0.73 11.24
CA THR A 239 -10.05 -1.26 9.90
C THR A 239 -11.31 -2.14 9.87
N SER A 240 -11.85 -2.42 8.69
CA SER A 240 -13.01 -3.32 8.57
C SER A 240 -12.70 -4.76 9.01
N ARG A 241 -11.43 -5.18 8.96
CA ARG A 241 -10.99 -6.51 9.43
C ARG A 241 -10.89 -6.55 10.95
N GLU A 242 -10.23 -5.56 11.55
CA GLU A 242 -10.14 -5.46 13.02
C GLU A 242 -11.53 -5.32 13.65
N ALA A 243 -12.39 -4.47 13.08
CA ALA A 243 -13.77 -4.35 13.52
C ALA A 243 -14.53 -5.68 13.43
N HIS A 244 -14.28 -6.49 12.39
CA HIS A 244 -14.88 -7.82 12.28
C HIS A 244 -14.39 -8.78 13.36
N HIS A 245 -13.10 -8.77 13.71
CA HIS A 245 -12.59 -9.60 14.80
C HIS A 245 -13.25 -9.25 16.13
N VAL A 246 -13.32 -7.95 16.46
CA VAL A 246 -13.97 -7.45 17.68
C VAL A 246 -15.45 -7.82 17.70
N PHE A 247 -16.17 -7.53 16.62
CA PHE A 247 -17.62 -7.80 16.54
C PHE A 247 -17.93 -9.30 16.52
N SER A 248 -17.03 -10.14 16.00
CA SER A 248 -17.21 -11.59 16.01
C SER A 248 -17.07 -12.18 17.41
N ALA A 249 -16.14 -11.66 18.21
CA ALA A 249 -16.02 -12.06 19.61
C ALA A 249 -17.28 -11.68 20.42
N ILE A 250 -17.77 -10.45 20.26
CA ILE A 250 -19.01 -9.99 20.91
C ILE A 250 -20.22 -10.80 20.44
N ALA A 251 -20.29 -11.12 19.14
CA ALA A 251 -21.38 -11.92 18.60
C ALA A 251 -21.41 -13.33 19.19
N ALA A 252 -20.23 -13.94 19.38
CA ALA A 252 -20.12 -15.26 20.02
C ALA A 252 -20.59 -15.23 21.48
N ASP A 253 -20.18 -14.22 22.26
CA ASP A 253 -20.62 -14.02 23.64
C ASP A 253 -22.14 -13.85 23.77
N GLN A 254 -22.75 -13.16 22.81
CA GLN A 254 -24.21 -12.94 22.75
C GLN A 254 -24.99 -14.07 22.07
N GLY A 255 -24.33 -15.13 21.60
CA GLY A 255 -24.98 -16.23 20.87
C GLY A 255 -25.64 -15.79 19.55
N VAL A 256 -25.16 -14.71 18.92
CA VAL A 256 -25.66 -14.18 17.65
C VAL A 256 -24.64 -14.38 16.53
N LEU A 257 -25.10 -14.34 15.28
CA LEU A 257 -24.21 -14.43 14.13
C LEU A 257 -23.47 -13.11 13.89
N SER A 258 -22.16 -13.20 13.70
CA SER A 258 -21.32 -12.06 13.33
C SER A 258 -21.63 -11.53 11.93
N SER A 259 -21.44 -10.23 11.74
CA SER A 259 -21.50 -9.58 10.42
C SER A 259 -20.20 -9.80 9.66
N SER A 260 -20.29 -10.12 8.36
CA SER A 260 -19.11 -10.24 7.49
C SER A 260 -18.32 -8.93 7.41
N THR A 261 -17.01 -9.02 7.16
CA THR A 261 -16.13 -7.85 6.90
C THR A 261 -16.70 -6.91 5.84
N SER A 262 -17.24 -7.47 4.75
CA SER A 262 -17.86 -6.73 3.65
C SER A 262 -19.14 -6.02 4.09
N SER A 263 -19.99 -6.67 4.89
CA SER A 263 -21.20 -6.07 5.45
C SER A 263 -20.85 -4.91 6.39
N ILE A 264 -19.88 -5.08 7.27
CA ILE A 264 -19.37 -4.03 8.16
C ILE A 264 -18.89 -2.83 7.35
N ARG A 265 -18.10 -3.07 6.30
CA ARG A 265 -17.58 -2.01 5.43
C ARG A 265 -18.71 -1.25 4.73
N ARG A 266 -19.69 -1.95 4.16
CA ARG A 266 -20.84 -1.32 3.48
C ARG A 266 -21.66 -0.47 4.47
N HIS A 267 -21.96 -1.01 5.65
CA HIS A 267 -22.73 -0.31 6.65
C HIS A 267 -22.03 0.96 7.15
N ARG A 268 -20.72 0.88 7.46
CA ARG A 268 -19.91 2.05 7.81
C ARG A 268 -19.87 3.11 6.70
N LYS A 269 -19.83 2.71 5.43
CA LYS A 269 -19.89 3.68 4.31
C LYS A 269 -21.22 4.43 4.27
N VAL A 270 -22.34 3.74 4.46
CA VAL A 270 -23.67 4.37 4.49
C VAL A 270 -23.75 5.36 5.64
N LEU A 271 -23.39 4.94 6.86
CA LEU A 271 -23.44 5.82 8.04
C LEU A 271 -22.53 7.04 7.93
N ARG A 272 -21.35 6.91 7.30
CA ARG A 272 -20.46 8.05 7.03
C ARG A 272 -21.07 9.03 6.03
N LYS A 273 -21.75 8.51 5.00
CA LYS A 273 -22.46 9.33 4.02
C LYS A 273 -23.57 10.13 4.69
N GLU A 274 -24.42 9.47 5.48
CA GLU A 274 -25.50 10.13 6.23
C GLU A 274 -24.96 11.17 7.22
N THR A 275 -23.86 10.86 7.92
CA THR A 275 -23.21 11.80 8.85
C THR A 275 -22.64 13.02 8.11
N ALA A 276 -22.05 12.83 6.93
CA ALA A 276 -21.55 13.93 6.11
C ALA A 276 -22.70 14.81 5.60
N GLU A 277 -23.79 14.21 5.11
CA GLU A 277 -24.98 14.94 4.65
C GLU A 277 -25.62 15.76 5.77
N ALA A 278 -25.73 15.20 6.98
CA ALA A 278 -26.19 15.93 8.15
C ALA A 278 -25.26 17.11 8.47
N ALA A 279 -23.94 16.89 8.52
CA ALA A 279 -22.97 17.94 8.80
C ALA A 279 -22.95 19.07 7.75
N VAL A 280 -23.26 18.76 6.48
CA VAL A 280 -23.45 19.75 5.42
C VAL A 280 -24.70 20.58 5.67
N LYS A 281 -25.84 19.91 5.97
CA LYS A 281 -27.10 20.59 6.26
C LYS A 281 -26.99 21.51 7.46
N ASP A 282 -26.41 21.02 8.56
CA ASP A 282 -26.27 21.77 9.80
C ASP A 282 -25.43 23.03 9.59
N TYR A 283 -24.30 22.92 8.88
CA TYR A 283 -23.45 24.08 8.60
C TYR A 283 -24.09 25.08 7.64
N ARG A 284 -24.84 24.61 6.62
CA ARG A 284 -25.61 25.50 5.74
C ARG A 284 -26.65 26.31 6.52
N ASN A 285 -27.34 25.67 7.47
CA ASN A 285 -28.32 26.35 8.30
C ASN A 285 -27.64 27.45 9.12
N GLN A 286 -26.48 27.18 9.73
CA GLN A 286 -25.71 28.20 10.45
C GLN A 286 -25.32 29.38 9.55
N VAL A 287 -24.83 29.10 8.33
CA VAL A 287 -24.51 30.16 7.35
C VAL A 287 -25.74 31.01 7.01
N GLN A 288 -26.90 30.39 6.85
CA GLN A 288 -28.15 31.08 6.53
C GLN A 288 -28.71 31.88 7.72
N GLU A 289 -28.68 31.32 8.92
CA GLU A 289 -29.18 31.94 10.16
C GLU A 289 -28.39 33.19 10.53
N HIS A 290 -27.07 33.16 10.32
CA HIS A 290 -26.17 34.28 10.63
C HIS A 290 -25.91 35.22 9.44
N ASP A 291 -26.56 34.97 8.30
CA ASP A 291 -26.31 35.68 7.03
C ASP A 291 -24.81 35.79 6.71
N ALA A 292 -24.07 34.71 6.96
CA ALA A 292 -22.63 34.73 7.07
C ALA A 292 -21.95 34.82 5.69
N ALA A 293 -21.12 35.84 5.48
CA ALA A 293 -20.22 35.91 4.33
C ALA A 293 -19.06 34.93 4.53
N LEU A 294 -18.81 34.08 3.54
CA LEU A 294 -17.78 33.05 3.55
C LEU A 294 -16.52 33.52 2.84
N ILE A 295 -15.37 33.32 3.48
CA ILE A 295 -14.06 33.45 2.84
C ILE A 295 -13.55 32.03 2.54
N LEU A 296 -13.24 31.79 1.27
CA LEU A 296 -12.86 30.48 0.76
C LEU A 296 -11.34 30.34 0.72
N HIS A 297 -10.84 29.33 1.40
CA HIS A 297 -9.43 28.98 1.46
C HIS A 297 -9.17 27.65 0.75
N TRP A 298 -8.13 27.59 -0.08
CA TRP A 298 -7.67 26.31 -0.62
C TRP A 298 -6.15 26.20 -0.73
N ASP A 299 -5.65 25.00 -0.48
CA ASP A 299 -4.23 24.66 -0.57
C ASP A 299 -4.01 23.28 -1.21
N GLY A 300 -3.05 23.20 -2.13
CA GLY A 300 -2.72 22.01 -2.88
C GLY A 300 -1.54 21.25 -2.28
N LYS A 301 -1.67 19.93 -2.11
CA LYS A 301 -0.59 19.08 -1.60
C LYS A 301 -0.50 17.75 -2.33
N LEU A 302 0.71 17.38 -2.71
CA LEU A 302 1.01 16.09 -3.29
C LEU A 302 1.02 15.01 -2.20
N LEU A 303 0.05 14.09 -2.24
CA LEU A 303 -0.11 13.02 -1.26
C LEU A 303 0.03 11.64 -1.93
N PRO A 304 0.48 10.60 -1.20
CA PRO A 304 0.48 9.24 -1.75
C PRO A 304 -0.96 8.82 -2.08
N GLY A 305 -1.18 8.36 -3.31
CA GLY A 305 -2.42 7.79 -3.79
C GLY A 305 -2.66 6.37 -3.27
N SER A 306 -3.71 5.73 -3.81
CA SER A 306 -3.89 4.29 -3.63
C SER A 306 -2.72 3.52 -4.26
N GLU A 307 -2.51 2.25 -3.88
CA GLU A 307 -1.33 1.45 -4.28
C GLU A 307 -1.03 1.45 -5.79
N SER A 308 -2.02 1.69 -6.65
CA SER A 308 -1.88 1.77 -8.11
C SER A 308 -1.71 3.20 -8.69
N GLN A 309 -1.98 4.26 -7.94
CA GLN A 309 -2.06 5.65 -8.45
C GLN A 309 -0.83 6.51 -8.20
N GLY A 310 0.22 5.99 -7.54
CA GLY A 310 1.44 6.76 -7.30
C GLY A 310 1.21 7.94 -6.35
N HIS A 311 1.65 9.15 -6.74
CA HIS A 311 1.33 10.39 -6.02
C HIS A 311 0.14 11.08 -6.69
N VAL A 312 -0.77 11.62 -5.88
CA VAL A 312 -1.99 12.30 -6.31
C VAL A 312 -2.02 13.67 -5.68
N ASP A 313 -2.21 14.69 -6.51
CA ASP A 313 -2.44 16.06 -6.04
C ASP A 313 -3.80 16.10 -5.32
N ARG A 314 -3.81 16.62 -4.10
CA ARG A 314 -5.01 16.76 -3.29
C ARG A 314 -5.17 18.21 -2.88
N LEU A 315 -6.39 18.72 -3.01
CA LEU A 315 -6.72 20.10 -2.71
C LEU A 315 -7.53 20.15 -1.41
N ALA A 316 -6.98 20.73 -0.36
CA ALA A 316 -7.77 21.03 0.84
C ALA A 316 -8.63 22.26 0.56
N ILE A 317 -9.94 22.16 0.78
CA ILE A 317 -10.88 23.28 0.62
C ILE A 317 -11.53 23.54 1.98
N VAL A 318 -11.38 24.76 2.46
CA VAL A 318 -11.81 25.22 3.77
C VAL A 318 -12.56 26.54 3.61
N VAL A 319 -13.57 26.77 4.42
CA VAL A 319 -14.21 28.08 4.54
C VAL A 319 -14.13 28.57 5.96
N ASN A 320 -14.02 29.87 6.13
CA ASN A 320 -14.20 30.55 7.39
C ASN A 320 -15.17 31.72 7.19
N SER A 321 -15.74 32.21 8.28
CA SER A 321 -16.56 33.40 8.28
C SER A 321 -16.24 34.21 9.54
N PRO A 322 -16.14 35.54 9.45
CA PRO A 322 -16.05 36.39 10.65
C PRO A 322 -17.27 36.25 11.56
N SER A 323 -18.42 35.84 11.01
CA SER A 323 -19.70 35.70 11.73
C SER A 323 -19.93 34.31 12.33
N LEU A 324 -19.06 33.34 12.05
CA LEU A 324 -19.18 31.97 12.56
C LEU A 324 -17.90 31.58 13.31
N GLU A 325 -18.05 30.80 14.37
CA GLU A 325 -16.90 30.34 15.14
C GLU A 325 -16.13 29.24 14.37
N GLY A 326 -14.84 29.52 14.13
CA GLY A 326 -13.89 28.55 13.59
C GLY A 326 -13.96 28.35 12.07
N GLU A 327 -13.11 27.45 11.60
CA GLU A 327 -13.00 27.07 10.19
C GLU A 327 -13.80 25.81 9.92
N LYS A 328 -14.50 25.77 8.78
CA LYS A 328 -15.18 24.58 8.30
C LYS A 328 -14.44 23.96 7.14
N PHE A 329 -14.08 22.70 7.36
CA PHE A 329 -13.55 21.86 6.31
C PHE A 329 -14.63 21.39 5.33
N LEU A 330 -14.45 21.66 4.03
CA LEU A 330 -15.41 21.28 3.00
C LEU A 330 -15.06 19.96 2.32
N ALA A 331 -13.83 19.83 1.79
CA ALA A 331 -13.44 18.65 1.02
C ALA A 331 -11.90 18.51 0.84
N ILE A 332 -11.48 17.29 0.44
CA ILE A 332 -10.13 16.99 -0.11
C ILE A 332 -10.25 16.27 -1.45
N PRO A 333 -10.71 16.93 -2.54
CA PRO A 333 -10.74 16.30 -3.84
C PRO A 333 -9.33 15.89 -4.29
N ALA A 334 -9.25 14.73 -4.95
CA ALA A 334 -8.10 14.36 -5.74
C ALA A 334 -8.16 15.11 -7.07
N LEU A 335 -7.04 15.69 -7.49
CA LEU A 335 -6.90 16.41 -8.73
C LEU A 335 -6.25 15.51 -9.79
N PRO A 336 -6.65 15.65 -11.07
CA PRO A 336 -5.94 15.00 -12.18
C PRO A 336 -4.56 15.63 -12.41
N SER A 337 -4.39 16.91 -12.07
CA SER A 337 -3.14 17.68 -12.16
C SER A 337 -3.16 18.83 -11.15
N GLY A 338 -1.99 19.23 -10.64
CA GLY A 338 -1.81 20.42 -9.77
C GLY A 338 -1.87 21.78 -10.49
N THR A 339 -2.55 21.86 -11.64
CA THR A 339 -2.76 23.10 -12.41
C THR A 339 -3.86 23.95 -11.77
N GLY A 340 -3.76 25.29 -11.83
CA GLY A 340 -4.78 26.18 -11.25
C GLY A 340 -6.18 26.00 -11.84
N GLU A 341 -6.32 25.66 -13.12
CA GLU A 341 -7.61 25.35 -13.74
C GLU A 341 -8.29 24.13 -13.08
N ALA A 342 -7.55 23.04 -12.93
CA ALA A 342 -8.03 21.83 -12.26
C ALA A 342 -8.40 22.09 -10.79
N MET A 343 -7.63 22.95 -10.12
CA MET A 343 -7.93 23.39 -8.75
C MET A 343 -9.23 24.21 -8.72
N ALA A 344 -9.34 25.26 -9.53
CA ALA A 344 -10.50 26.14 -9.59
C ALA A 344 -11.79 25.37 -9.92
N SER A 345 -11.74 24.45 -10.89
CA SER A 345 -12.87 23.59 -11.24
C SER A 345 -13.36 22.75 -10.06
N LYS A 346 -12.44 22.18 -9.26
CA LYS A 346 -12.82 21.41 -8.06
C LYS A 346 -13.28 22.25 -6.89
N VAL A 347 -12.75 23.46 -6.75
CA VAL A 347 -13.26 24.45 -5.79
C VAL A 347 -14.71 24.80 -6.14
N GLU A 348 -14.98 25.14 -7.39
CA GLU A 348 -16.31 25.50 -7.86
C GLU A 348 -17.32 24.34 -7.69
N GLU A 349 -16.96 23.12 -8.08
CA GLU A 349 -17.79 21.93 -7.85
C GLU A 349 -18.12 21.74 -6.36
N THR A 350 -17.14 21.98 -5.48
CA THR A 350 -17.34 21.88 -4.03
C THR A 350 -18.28 22.98 -3.54
N ILE A 351 -18.09 24.23 -3.94
CA ILE A 351 -18.98 25.33 -3.53
C ILE A 351 -20.41 25.10 -3.99
N ARG A 352 -20.63 24.65 -5.23
CA ARG A 352 -21.97 24.28 -5.73
C ARG A 352 -22.56 23.10 -4.98
N HIS A 353 -21.74 22.08 -4.69
CA HIS A 353 -22.20 20.96 -3.87
C HIS A 353 -22.67 21.44 -2.50
N TRP A 354 -22.00 22.42 -1.91
CA TRP A 354 -22.35 23.02 -0.62
C TRP A 354 -23.41 24.13 -0.70
N LYS A 355 -23.86 24.54 -1.89
CA LYS A 355 -24.84 25.62 -2.11
C LYS A 355 -24.42 26.96 -1.49
N PHE A 356 -23.16 27.32 -1.68
CA PHE A 356 -22.55 28.52 -1.11
C PHE A 356 -22.21 29.61 -2.13
N GLU A 357 -22.63 29.46 -3.39
CA GLU A 357 -22.32 30.35 -4.50
C GLU A 357 -22.58 31.83 -4.15
N ASP A 358 -23.75 32.12 -3.60
CA ASP A 358 -24.17 33.49 -3.24
C ASP A 358 -23.64 33.97 -1.89
N ARG A 359 -22.87 33.12 -1.19
CA ARG A 359 -22.33 33.40 0.15
C ARG A 359 -20.82 33.66 0.14
N VAL A 360 -20.12 33.34 -0.95
CA VAL A 360 -18.67 33.58 -1.04
C VAL A 360 -18.40 35.09 -1.18
N GLY A 361 -17.85 35.69 -0.14
CA GLY A 361 -17.46 37.11 -0.10
C GLY A 361 -15.96 37.36 -0.28
N GLY A 362 -15.13 36.31 -0.21
CA GLY A 362 -13.68 36.43 -0.39
C GLY A 362 -13.02 35.11 -0.78
N LEU A 363 -11.88 35.21 -1.44
CA LEU A 363 -11.04 34.08 -1.86
C LEU A 363 -9.64 34.29 -1.29
N CYS A 364 -9.06 33.26 -0.69
CA CYS A 364 -7.72 33.28 -0.11
C CYS A 364 -6.96 32.02 -0.54
N PHE A 365 -5.89 32.21 -1.31
CA PHE A 365 -5.11 31.13 -1.87
C PHE A 365 -3.68 31.60 -2.12
N ASP A 366 -2.71 30.69 -2.03
CA ASP A 366 -1.31 31.03 -2.26
C ASP A 366 -1.07 31.44 -3.73
N THR A 367 -0.35 32.54 -3.91
CA THR A 367 0.00 33.09 -5.23
C THR A 367 1.24 32.40 -5.77
N THR A 368 1.07 31.24 -6.37
CA THR A 368 2.06 30.64 -7.28
C THR A 368 1.58 30.79 -8.73
N ALA A 369 2.51 30.89 -9.69
CA ALA A 369 2.21 31.14 -11.10
C ALA A 369 1.20 30.15 -11.73
N SER A 370 1.03 28.97 -11.12
CA SER A 370 0.01 27.98 -11.46
C SER A 370 -1.43 28.44 -11.22
N ASN A 371 -1.68 29.43 -10.35
CA ASN A 371 -3.03 29.87 -9.94
C ASN A 371 -3.52 31.14 -10.66
N THR A 372 -2.69 31.82 -11.45
CA THR A 372 -3.02 33.13 -12.09
C THR A 372 -2.71 33.20 -13.59
N GLY A 373 -2.16 32.14 -14.20
CA GLY A 373 -1.72 32.15 -15.60
C GLY A 373 -2.87 32.11 -16.60
N VAL A 374 -3.26 33.26 -17.15
CA VAL A 374 -3.99 33.34 -18.43
C VAL A 374 -2.99 32.96 -19.53
N HIS A 375 -3.09 31.75 -20.09
CA HIS A 375 -2.41 31.44 -21.34
C HIS A 375 -3.07 32.22 -22.47
N VAL A 376 -2.67 33.48 -22.65
CA VAL A 376 -2.95 34.21 -23.89
C VAL A 376 -2.15 33.52 -24.98
N ALA A 377 -2.83 32.68 -25.76
CA ALA A 377 -2.31 32.06 -26.96
C ALA A 377 -1.79 33.17 -27.88
N HIS A 378 -0.48 33.42 -27.85
CA HIS A 378 0.17 34.24 -28.85
C HIS A 378 0.17 33.44 -30.15
N SER A 379 -0.77 33.75 -31.03
CA SER A 379 -0.72 33.41 -32.43
C SER A 379 0.55 34.01 -33.03
N SER A 380 1.62 33.23 -33.09
CA SER A 380 2.79 33.54 -33.89
C SER A 380 2.52 33.16 -35.34
N ASN A 381 1.75 34.00 -36.04
CA ASN A 381 1.93 34.17 -37.47
C ASN A 381 2.98 35.26 -37.65
N ARG A 382 4.20 34.87 -38.03
CA ARG A 382 5.16 35.78 -38.64
C ARG A 382 5.77 35.11 -39.87
N SER A 383 5.32 35.66 -41.00
CA SER A 383 5.99 35.84 -42.30
C SER A 383 6.62 34.64 -42.98
#